data_AF-A0A0J7L396-F1
#
_entry.id   AF-A0A0J7L396-F1
#
_cell.length_a   1.000
_cell.length_b   1.000
_cell.length_c   1.000
_cell.angle_alpha   90.00
_cell.angle_beta   90.00
_cell.angle_gamma   90.00
#
_symmetry.space_group_name_H-M   'P 1'
#
loop_
_entity.id
_entity.type
_entity.pdbx_description
1 polymer ?
#
loop_
_entity_poly.entity_id
_entity_poly.type
_entity_poly.pdbx_seq_one_letter_code
_entity_poly.pdbx_strand_id
1 'polypeptide(L)'
;MRSIIFIVITFFIIFSCNISDSYEKLPFGGYEIDFEGGSQNRLLKNNELIIDSGLVDCMYNDVYMLVSVDTTYSMNPEKKDKKNLKYFIQDLKKDTIIKKISYKDLKKIIKEKSLKNIDITN
;
A
#
# COMPACT_ATOMS: atom_id res chain seq x y z
N MET A 1 -21.59 -39.91 4.54
CA MET A 1 -21.53 -38.77 5.50
C MET A 1 -20.11 -38.35 5.88
N ARG A 2 -19.17 -39.27 6.16
CA ARG A 2 -17.76 -38.90 6.45
C ARG A 2 -17.06 -38.14 5.31
N SER A 3 -17.35 -38.46 4.05
CA SER A 3 -16.68 -37.87 2.88
C SER A 3 -17.06 -36.42 2.59
N ILE A 4 -18.27 -35.97 2.99
CA ILE A 4 -18.75 -34.59 2.75
C ILE A 4 -18.08 -33.62 3.74
N ILE A 5 -17.84 -34.06 4.98
CA ILE A 5 -17.16 -33.26 6.01
C ILE A 5 -15.72 -32.97 5.60
N PHE A 6 -15.03 -33.94 4.98
CA PHE A 6 -13.66 -33.75 4.49
C PHE A 6 -13.55 -32.65 3.42
N ILE A 7 -14.53 -32.55 2.52
CA ILE A 7 -14.54 -31.55 1.43
C ILE A 7 -14.72 -30.13 1.98
N VAL A 8 -15.57 -29.95 2.99
CA VAL A 8 -15.81 -28.63 3.60
C VAL A 8 -14.57 -28.15 4.36
N ILE A 9 -13.88 -29.05 5.08
CA ILE A 9 -12.65 -28.70 5.80
C ILE A 9 -11.51 -28.34 4.82
N THR A 10 -11.38 -29.05 3.69
CA THR A 10 -10.37 -28.69 2.68
C THR A 10 -10.65 -27.34 2.02
N PHE A 11 -11.92 -27.00 1.79
CA PHE A 11 -12.30 -25.70 1.22
C PHE A 11 -11.95 -24.51 2.13
N PHE A 12 -12.07 -24.68 3.46
CA PHE A 12 -11.67 -23.64 4.42
C PHE A 12 -10.14 -23.49 4.56
N ILE A 13 -9.35 -24.55 4.33
CA ILE A 13 -7.89 -24.49 4.39
C ILE A 13 -7.33 -23.73 3.18
N ILE A 14 -7.95 -23.87 2.00
CA ILE A 14 -7.51 -23.17 0.78
C ILE A 14 -7.78 -21.65 0.88
N PHE A 15 -8.81 -21.22 1.62
CA PHE A 15 -9.08 -19.80 1.88
C PHE A 15 -8.27 -19.19 3.04
N SER A 16 -7.58 -20.03 3.84
CA SER A 16 -6.87 -19.58 5.05
C SER A 16 -5.36 -19.35 4.85
N CYS A 17 -4.86 -19.38 3.62
CA CYS A 17 -3.47 -19.03 3.32
C CYS A 17 -3.34 -18.29 2.00
N ASN A 18 -2.41 -17.32 2.01
CA ASN A 18 -1.87 -16.54 0.90
C ASN A 18 -2.64 -15.24 0.59
N ILE A 19 -2.38 -14.20 1.41
CA ILE A 19 -1.89 -12.97 0.77
C ILE A 19 -0.58 -13.42 0.14
N SER A 20 -0.67 -13.85 -1.12
CA SER A 20 0.48 -14.24 -1.91
C SER A 20 1.38 -13.02 -2.00
N ASP A 21 2.68 -13.25 -1.90
CA ASP A 21 3.67 -12.27 -2.33
C ASP A 21 3.22 -11.77 -3.71
N SER A 22 3.09 -10.45 -3.84
CA SER A 22 2.62 -9.86 -5.08
C SER A 22 3.50 -8.68 -5.46
N TYR A 23 3.79 -8.63 -6.74
CA TYR A 23 4.68 -7.64 -7.30
C TYR A 23 3.96 -6.88 -8.41
N GLU A 24 3.99 -5.55 -8.33
CA GLU A 24 3.33 -4.66 -9.28
C GLU A 24 4.32 -3.63 -9.81
N LYS A 25 4.48 -3.57 -11.14
CA LYS A 25 5.16 -2.45 -11.81
C LYS A 25 4.15 -1.35 -12.09
N LEU A 26 4.39 -0.17 -11.56
CA LEU A 26 3.53 0.99 -11.82
C LEU A 26 3.81 1.55 -13.22
N PRO A 27 2.79 2.11 -13.90
CA PRO A 27 2.92 2.55 -15.29
C PRO A 27 3.77 3.82 -15.48
N PHE A 28 4.44 4.32 -14.44
CA PHE A 28 5.18 5.58 -14.46
C PHE A 28 6.49 5.51 -13.68
N GLY A 29 7.48 6.28 -14.13
CA GLY A 29 8.63 6.70 -13.33
C GLY A 29 9.52 5.58 -12.77
N GLY A 30 9.37 4.34 -13.26
CA GLY A 30 10.10 3.17 -12.79
C GLY A 30 9.71 2.70 -11.39
N TYR A 31 8.50 3.03 -10.92
CA TYR A 31 8.03 2.59 -9.61
C TYR A 31 7.58 1.13 -9.62
N GLU A 32 7.92 0.42 -8.56
CA GLU A 32 7.58 -0.98 -8.38
C GLU A 32 7.17 -1.22 -6.92
N ILE A 33 6.14 -2.02 -6.69
CA ILE A 33 5.65 -2.38 -5.36
C ILE A 33 5.88 -3.88 -5.16
N ASP A 34 6.42 -4.22 -3.99
CA ASP A 34 6.62 -5.59 -3.56
C ASP A 34 5.86 -5.83 -2.26
N PHE A 35 4.76 -6.59 -2.33
CA PHE A 35 3.94 -6.95 -1.19
C PHE A 35 4.30 -8.36 -0.74
N GLU A 36 5.31 -8.47 0.14
CA GLU A 36 5.71 -9.73 0.81
C GLU A 36 4.82 -10.08 2.03
N GLY A 37 3.80 -9.26 2.29
CA GLY A 37 2.91 -9.40 3.43
C GLY A 37 3.45 -8.79 4.73
N GLY A 38 2.52 -8.42 5.62
CA GLY A 38 2.85 -7.82 6.92
C GLY A 38 3.76 -6.59 6.79
N SER A 39 4.81 -6.52 7.62
CA SER A 39 5.71 -5.36 7.67
C SER A 39 6.77 -5.33 6.57
N GLN A 40 6.83 -6.31 5.67
CA GLN A 40 7.88 -6.43 4.67
C GLN A 40 7.56 -5.75 3.34
N ASN A 41 6.36 -5.19 3.17
CA ASN A 41 5.97 -4.53 1.93
C ASN A 41 6.88 -3.34 1.60
N ARG A 42 7.33 -3.22 0.34
CA ARG A 42 8.32 -2.25 -0.14
C ARG A 42 7.83 -1.46 -1.33
N LEU A 43 8.39 -0.26 -1.50
CA LEU A 43 8.26 0.56 -2.70
C LEU A 43 9.65 0.85 -3.26
N LEU A 44 9.86 0.50 -4.52
CA LEU A 44 11.08 0.75 -5.26
C LEU A 44 10.86 1.78 -6.36
N LYS A 45 11.95 2.42 -6.78
CA LYS A 45 12.02 3.24 -7.99
C LYS A 45 13.33 2.94 -8.70
N ASN A 46 13.28 2.47 -9.95
CA ASN A 46 14.47 2.12 -10.73
C ASN A 46 15.43 1.19 -9.96
N ASN A 47 14.88 0.16 -9.29
CA ASN A 47 15.60 -0.78 -8.42
C ASN A 47 16.19 -0.19 -7.13
N GLU A 48 15.96 1.09 -6.82
CA GLU A 48 16.34 1.70 -5.54
C GLU A 48 15.18 1.62 -4.54
N LEU A 49 15.48 1.21 -3.31
CA LEU A 49 14.50 1.17 -2.22
C LEU A 49 14.14 2.60 -1.81
N ILE A 50 12.88 2.97 -2.02
CA ILE A 50 12.31 4.25 -1.57
C ILE A 50 11.63 4.07 -0.22
N ILE A 51 10.87 2.99 -0.06
CA ILE A 51 10.32 2.51 1.20
C ILE A 51 10.80 1.08 1.39
N ASP A 52 11.59 0.85 2.43
CA ASP A 52 12.25 -0.44 2.69
C ASP A 52 11.32 -1.49 3.32
N SER A 53 10.28 -1.03 4.01
CA SER A 53 9.39 -1.84 4.83
C SER A 53 8.15 -1.05 5.25
N GLY A 54 7.11 -1.78 5.65
CA GLY A 54 5.90 -1.22 6.26
C GLY A 54 4.97 -0.50 5.28
N LEU A 55 5.13 -0.65 3.97
CA LEU A 55 4.19 -0.10 3.00
C LEU A 55 2.77 -0.64 3.25
N VAL A 56 1.79 0.26 3.37
CA VAL A 56 0.40 -0.10 3.65
C VAL A 56 -0.46 0.08 2.40
N ASP A 57 -0.53 1.31 1.89
CA ASP A 57 -1.28 1.66 0.68
C ASP A 57 -0.37 2.43 -0.29
N CYS A 58 -0.53 2.15 -1.58
CA CYS A 58 0.01 2.97 -2.66
C CYS A 58 -1.09 3.14 -3.72
N MET A 59 -1.66 4.34 -3.81
CA MET A 59 -2.73 4.67 -4.77
C MET A 59 -2.28 5.80 -5.67
N TYR A 60 -2.66 5.76 -6.94
CA TYR A 60 -2.15 6.70 -7.93
C TYR A 60 -3.15 7.01 -9.05
N ASN A 61 -2.91 8.14 -9.71
CA ASN A 61 -3.50 8.51 -10.98
C ASN A 61 -2.40 9.09 -11.90
N ASP A 62 -2.77 9.68 -13.04
CA ASP A 62 -1.80 10.23 -14.00
C ASP A 62 -0.98 11.43 -13.50
N VAL A 63 -1.30 11.98 -12.32
CA VAL A 63 -0.70 13.20 -11.78
C VAL A 63 -0.07 12.97 -10.41
N TYR A 64 -0.71 12.21 -9.53
CA TYR A 64 -0.29 12.02 -8.15
C TYR A 64 -0.18 10.55 -7.79
N MET A 65 0.80 10.25 -6.95
CA MET A 65 0.92 9.01 -6.20
C MET A 65 0.89 9.34 -4.72
N LEU A 66 0.04 8.65 -3.96
CA LEU A 66 -0.11 8.76 -2.52
C LEU A 66 0.31 7.44 -1.88
N VAL A 67 1.15 7.53 -0.84
CA VAL A 67 1.72 6.36 -0.17
C VAL A 67 1.53 6.48 1.34
N SER A 68 1.12 5.39 2.00
CA SER A 68 1.06 5.26 3.46
C SER A 68 1.98 4.17 3.97
N VAL A 69 2.61 4.40 5.13
CA VAL A 69 3.62 3.51 5.72
C VAL A 69 3.39 3.34 7.22
N ASP A 70 3.37 2.09 7.68
CA ASP A 70 3.40 1.73 9.10
C ASP A 70 4.85 1.59 9.56
N THR A 71 5.34 2.59 10.29
CA THR A 71 6.69 2.58 10.87
C THR A 71 6.78 1.80 12.18
N THR A 72 5.71 1.12 12.61
CA THR A 72 5.70 0.29 13.83
C THR A 72 5.90 -1.20 13.53
N TYR A 73 6.17 -1.55 12.26
CA TYR A 73 6.45 -2.91 11.80
C TYR A 73 5.40 -3.94 12.23
N SER A 74 4.12 -3.55 12.22
CA SER A 74 3.08 -4.48 12.64
C SER A 74 2.88 -5.61 11.64
N MET A 75 2.43 -6.76 12.16
CA MET A 75 2.11 -7.91 11.32
C MET A 75 0.89 -7.69 10.42
N ASN A 76 0.03 -6.72 10.76
CA ASN A 76 -1.20 -6.39 10.02
C ASN A 76 -1.25 -4.86 9.83
N PRO A 77 -0.37 -4.27 9.00
CA PRO A 77 -0.29 -2.83 8.83
C PRO A 77 -1.58 -2.23 8.24
N GLU A 78 -2.33 -2.99 7.47
CA GLU A 78 -3.63 -2.61 6.90
C GLU A 78 -4.70 -2.34 7.98
N LYS A 79 -4.55 -2.91 9.19
CA LYS A 79 -5.47 -2.72 10.32
C LYS A 79 -5.10 -1.53 11.21
N LYS A 80 -3.99 -0.85 10.93
CA LYS A 80 -3.58 0.34 11.71
C LYS A 80 -4.54 1.49 11.46
N ASP A 81 -4.82 2.25 12.51
CA ASP A 81 -5.52 3.54 12.37
C ASP A 81 -4.71 4.41 11.40
N LYS A 82 -5.35 4.83 10.30
CA LYS A 82 -4.77 5.66 9.25
C LYS A 82 -4.07 6.90 9.84
N LYS A 83 -4.59 7.51 10.91
CA LYS A 83 -3.96 8.67 11.58
C LYS A 83 -2.56 8.41 12.12
N ASN A 84 -2.22 7.14 12.40
CA ASN A 84 -0.94 6.74 12.96
C ASN A 84 0.11 6.38 11.88
N LEU A 85 -0.30 6.31 10.62
CA LEU A 85 0.60 6.04 9.50
C LEU A 85 1.43 7.26 9.14
N LYS A 86 2.57 7.02 8.49
CA LYS A 86 3.33 8.06 7.79
C LYS A 86 2.83 8.15 6.37
N TYR A 87 2.86 9.36 5.83
CA TYR A 87 2.30 9.64 4.52
C TYR A 87 3.33 10.31 3.62
N PHE A 88 3.23 9.98 2.35
CA PHE A 88 4.04 10.54 1.31
C PHE A 88 3.19 10.83 0.08
N ILE A 89 3.59 11.86 -0.67
CA ILE A 89 2.95 12.29 -1.90
C ILE A 89 4.02 12.56 -2.94
N GLN A 90 3.69 12.27 -4.20
CA GLN A 90 4.50 12.65 -5.33
C GLN A 90 3.63 13.22 -6.44
N ASP A 91 4.00 14.39 -6.95
CA ASP A 91 3.53 14.89 -8.23
C ASP A 91 4.36 14.24 -9.35
N LEU A 92 3.78 13.27 -10.05
CA LEU A 92 4.46 12.45 -11.06
C LEU A 92 4.97 13.27 -12.26
N LYS A 93 4.45 14.49 -12.46
CA LYS A 93 4.83 15.37 -13.57
C LYS A 93 5.88 16.39 -13.19
N LYS A 94 6.04 16.71 -11.90
CA LYS A 94 6.89 17.81 -11.41
C LYS A 94 7.99 17.36 -10.48
N ASP A 95 7.74 16.34 -9.68
CA ASP A 95 8.62 15.93 -8.61
C ASP A 95 9.53 14.78 -9.06
N THR A 96 10.82 14.95 -8.81
CA THR A 96 11.82 13.90 -9.02
C THR A 96 11.86 12.91 -7.85
N ILE A 97 11.41 13.31 -6.67
CA ILE A 97 11.48 12.55 -5.42
C ILE A 97 10.13 12.62 -4.69
N ILE A 98 9.73 11.52 -4.06
CA ILE A 98 8.55 11.44 -3.20
C ILE A 98 8.76 12.27 -1.91
N LYS A 99 7.73 13.02 -1.48
CA LYS A 99 7.83 13.93 -0.32
C LYS A 99 6.98 13.43 0.84
N LYS A 100 7.56 13.47 2.03
CA LYS A 100 6.83 13.21 3.28
C LYS A 100 5.81 14.32 3.54
N ILE A 101 4.63 13.95 4.02
CA ILE A 101 3.55 14.88 4.35
C ILE A 101 2.83 14.45 5.63
N SER A 102 2.20 15.41 6.33
CA SER A 102 1.36 15.11 7.49
C SER A 102 -0.01 14.57 7.05
N TYR A 103 -0.67 13.77 7.91
CA TYR A 103 -2.02 13.28 7.66
C TYR A 103 -3.03 14.42 7.40
N LYS A 104 -2.93 15.51 8.16
CA LYS A 104 -3.83 16.66 8.03
C LYS A 104 -3.62 17.38 6.70
N ASP A 105 -2.36 17.58 6.30
CA ASP A 105 -2.04 18.24 5.03
C ASP A 105 -2.40 17.36 3.84
N LEU A 106 -2.20 16.04 3.95
CA LEU A 106 -2.63 15.10 2.91
C LEU A 106 -4.15 15.17 2.70
N LYS A 107 -4.95 15.13 3.78
CA LYS A 107 -6.40 15.29 3.70
C LYS A 107 -6.81 16.61 3.03
N LYS A 108 -6.10 17.69 3.35
CA LYS A 108 -6.32 19.00 2.73
C LYS A 108 -6.03 18.95 1.23
N ILE A 109 -4.89 18.38 0.82
CA ILE A 109 -4.53 18.24 -0.60
C ILE A 109 -5.53 17.36 -1.35
N ILE A 110 -5.94 16.23 -0.79
CA ILE A 110 -6.93 15.34 -1.40
C ILE A 110 -8.23 16.09 -1.69
N LYS A 111 -8.68 16.92 -0.75
CA LYS A 111 -9.88 17.76 -0.93
C LYS A 111 -9.67 18.86 -1.97
N GLU A 112 -8.56 19.60 -1.89
CA GLU A 112 -8.27 20.75 -2.76
C GLU A 112 -7.99 20.34 -4.21
N LYS A 113 -7.38 19.19 -4.42
CA LYS A 113 -7.02 18.64 -5.74
C LYS A 113 -8.03 17.61 -6.25
N SER A 114 -9.15 17.40 -5.55
CA SER A 114 -10.21 16.45 -5.92
C SER A 114 -9.72 15.00 -6.11
N LEU A 115 -8.79 14.54 -5.27
CA LEU A 115 -8.14 13.21 -5.38
C LEU A 115 -8.90 12.09 -4.65
N LYS A 116 -10.24 12.17 -4.59
CA LYS A 116 -11.07 11.22 -3.82
C LYS A 116 -10.94 9.78 -4.30
N ASN A 117 -10.63 9.58 -5.57
CA ASN A 117 -10.47 8.27 -6.19
C ASN A 117 -9.20 7.54 -5.75
N ILE A 118 -8.23 8.24 -5.16
CA ILE A 118 -6.95 7.68 -4.68
C ILE A 118 -6.75 7.97 -3.19
N ASP A 119 -7.83 8.28 -2.45
CA ASP A 119 -7.76 8.66 -1.05
C ASP A 119 -7.42 7.46 -0.15
N ILE A 120 -6.22 7.51 0.44
CA ILE A 120 -5.66 6.51 1.37
C ILE A 120 -5.82 6.89 2.86
N THR A 121 -6.66 7.87 3.16
CA THR A 121 -6.84 8.43 4.52
C THR A 121 -8.18 8.07 5.17
N ASN A 122 -9.03 7.36 4.42
CA ASN A 122 -10.34 6.86 4.85
C ASN A 122 -10.26 5.48 5.48
#